data_AF-A0A2P5YA31-F1
#
_entry.id   AF-A0A2P5YA31-F1
#
_cell.length_a   1.000
_cell.length_b   1.000
_cell.length_c   1.000
_cell.angle_alpha   90.00
_cell.angle_beta   90.00
_cell.angle_gamma   90.00
#
_symmetry.space_group_name_H-M   'P 1'
#
loop_
_entity.id
_entity.type
_entity.pdbx_description
1 polymer ?
#
loop_
_entity_poly.entity_id
_entity_poly.type
_entity_poly.pdbx_seq_one_letter_code
_entity_poly.pdbx_strand_id
1 'polypeptide(L)'
;MTHGLPLLNEVALDNLPQLKGGNRNDIVLASPSLHKNCENLKCLFPITLGHSSLQKLENIIFGRVSKLEQVFEGDEPNVSKEEEKVIHLLRLTDLQLDGLPNLVSFGAVGYHFVFQSLLILRVVDCPNITTRFSFDSEKSVHAKTQACHLVDEIIVEESATAQETRWPIGSDIHWLKHI
;
A
#
# COMPACT_ATOMS: atom_id res chain seq x y z
N MET A 1 14.17 24.84 9.25
CA MET A 1 12.86 24.75 9.92
C MET A 1 12.07 23.68 9.19
N THR A 2 12.05 22.47 9.74
CA THR A 2 11.30 21.35 9.17
C THR A 2 9.83 21.61 9.47
N HIS A 3 9.04 21.93 8.44
CA HIS A 3 7.59 21.90 8.54
C HIS A 3 7.17 20.43 8.65
N GLY A 4 7.30 19.87 9.86
CA GLY A 4 6.83 18.53 10.17
C GLY A 4 5.33 18.49 9.92
N LEU A 5 4.92 17.66 8.97
CA LEU A 5 3.52 17.35 8.74
C LEU A 5 2.89 16.90 10.08
N PRO A 6 1.64 17.29 10.39
CA PRO A 6 0.96 16.81 11.57
C PRO A 6 0.95 15.28 11.57
N LEU A 7 1.19 14.70 12.74
CA LEU A 7 1.31 13.28 12.98
C LEU A 7 0.03 12.55 12.53
N LEU A 8 0.05 11.97 11.35
CA LEU A 8 -1.09 11.27 10.77
C LEU A 8 -1.12 9.84 11.34
N ASN A 9 -2.04 9.58 12.27
CA ASN A 9 -2.21 8.25 12.86
C ASN A 9 -3.24 7.42 12.08
N GLU A 10 -4.18 8.04 11.38
CA GLU A 10 -5.24 7.33 10.67
C GLU A 10 -5.53 8.00 9.33
N VAL A 11 -5.71 7.17 8.30
CA VAL A 11 -6.25 7.59 7.01
C VAL A 11 -7.39 6.65 6.64
N ALA A 12 -8.60 7.20 6.69
CA ALA A 12 -9.82 6.53 6.28
C ALA A 12 -10.45 7.24 5.07
N LEU A 13 -10.72 6.51 4.00
CA LEU A 13 -11.46 6.99 2.84
C LEU A 13 -12.61 6.02 2.56
N ASP A 14 -13.84 6.51 2.64
CA ASP A 14 -15.02 5.69 2.35
C ASP A 14 -16.00 6.43 1.45
N ASN A 15 -16.58 5.70 0.49
CA ASN A 15 -17.72 6.15 -0.30
C ASN A 15 -17.53 7.52 -0.98
N LEU A 16 -16.38 7.72 -1.63
CA LEU A 16 -16.09 8.96 -2.36
C LEU A 16 -16.85 8.97 -3.71
N PRO A 17 -17.81 9.91 -3.93
CA PRO A 17 -18.53 9.99 -5.19
C PRO A 17 -17.58 10.31 -6.33
N GLN A 18 -17.83 9.71 -7.50
CA GLN A 18 -16.96 9.70 -8.67
C GLN A 18 -16.32 11.07 -8.98
N LEU A 19 -15.08 11.24 -8.55
CA LEU A 19 -14.34 12.50 -8.59
C LEU A 19 -14.01 12.87 -10.06
N LYS A 20 -14.67 13.85 -10.70
CA LYS A 20 -14.56 14.04 -12.17
C LYS A 20 -13.22 14.69 -12.57
N GLY A 21 -12.41 13.98 -13.36
CA GLY A 21 -11.01 14.32 -13.63
C GLY A 21 -10.76 15.63 -14.38
N GLY A 22 -9.74 16.34 -13.92
CA GLY A 22 -9.20 17.56 -14.52
C GLY A 22 -7.77 17.84 -14.03
N ASN A 23 -6.80 17.60 -14.93
CA ASN A 23 -5.37 17.95 -14.91
C ASN A 23 -4.41 17.34 -13.84
N ARG A 24 -3.12 17.29 -14.23
CA ARG A 24 -1.95 16.65 -13.61
C ARG A 24 -1.53 17.28 -12.27
N ASN A 25 -1.23 16.40 -11.31
CA ASN A 25 -0.33 16.57 -10.14
C ASN A 25 -0.84 17.26 -8.87
N ASP A 26 -2.04 16.91 -8.38
CA ASP A 26 -2.45 17.29 -7.02
C ASP A 26 -2.25 16.13 -6.03
N ILE A 27 -1.08 16.10 -5.38
CA ILE A 27 -0.85 15.34 -4.14
C ILE A 27 -1.48 16.12 -3.00
N VAL A 28 -2.30 15.48 -2.16
CA VAL A 28 -2.80 16.11 -0.92
C VAL A 28 -2.70 15.17 0.26
N LEU A 29 -1.74 15.44 1.16
CA LEU A 29 -1.93 15.24 2.60
C LEU A 29 -1.24 16.34 3.38
N ALA A 30 -1.97 17.44 3.60
CA ALA A 30 -1.65 18.43 4.61
C ALA A 30 -2.94 19.06 5.17
N SER A 31 -3.81 18.27 5.81
CA SER A 31 -4.69 18.80 6.87
C SER A 31 -5.39 17.67 7.64
N PRO A 32 -5.72 17.86 8.94
CA PRO A 32 -6.39 16.83 9.76
C PRO A 32 -7.88 16.63 9.46
N SER A 33 -8.43 17.32 8.45
CA SER A 33 -9.85 17.24 8.08
C SER A 33 -10.01 17.75 6.65
N LEU A 34 -10.06 16.87 5.65
CA LEU A 34 -10.25 17.32 4.27
C LEU A 34 -11.34 16.54 3.53
N HIS A 35 -12.56 17.07 3.61
CA HIS A 35 -13.51 17.02 2.50
C HIS A 35 -13.04 18.02 1.41
N LYS A 36 -12.22 17.59 0.44
CA LYS A 36 -12.05 18.34 -0.84
C LYS A 36 -11.77 17.39 -2.01
N ASN A 37 -12.40 17.71 -3.14
CA ASN A 37 -12.29 17.16 -4.49
C ASN A 37 -11.02 16.33 -4.78
N CYS A 38 -11.09 15.02 -4.59
CA CYS A 38 -10.10 14.02 -4.99
C CYS A 38 -10.17 13.66 -6.50
N GLU A 39 -10.43 14.63 -7.38
CA GLU A 39 -10.79 14.43 -8.81
C GLU A 39 -9.82 13.60 -9.66
N ASN A 40 -8.58 13.41 -9.21
CA ASN A 40 -7.56 12.63 -9.92
C ASN A 40 -6.79 11.65 -9.02
N LEU A 41 -7.39 11.14 -7.93
CA LEU A 41 -6.72 10.32 -6.92
C LEU A 41 -6.32 8.92 -7.42
N LYS A 42 -5.35 8.84 -8.32
CA LYS A 42 -4.69 7.60 -8.76
C LYS A 42 -3.77 7.07 -7.66
N CYS A 43 -3.09 7.97 -6.94
CA CYS A 43 -2.17 7.66 -5.85
C CYS A 43 -2.48 8.50 -4.61
N LEU A 44 -2.21 7.96 -3.41
CA LEU A 44 -2.50 8.66 -2.14
C LEU A 44 -1.28 9.27 -1.47
N PHE A 45 -0.19 8.51 -1.38
CA PHE A 45 1.02 8.94 -0.69
C PHE A 45 2.20 8.95 -1.65
N PRO A 46 2.97 10.04 -1.73
CA PRO A 46 4.34 9.95 -2.23
C PRO A 46 5.14 8.99 -1.35
N ILE A 47 5.95 8.14 -1.95
CA ILE A 47 6.76 7.15 -1.23
C ILE A 47 7.72 7.78 -0.21
N THR A 48 8.15 9.02 -0.48
CA THR A 48 8.98 9.84 0.40
C THR A 48 8.37 10.06 1.79
N LEU A 49 7.03 10.01 1.90
CA LEU A 49 6.33 10.08 3.19
C LEU A 49 6.47 8.78 3.99
N GLY A 50 6.55 7.62 3.33
CA GLY A 50 6.74 6.32 3.97
C GLY A 50 8.04 6.25 4.78
N HIS A 51 9.12 6.84 4.25
CA HIS A 51 10.43 6.82 4.91
C HIS A 51 10.51 7.69 6.19
N SER A 52 9.69 8.74 6.31
CA SER A 52 9.91 9.77 7.34
C SER A 52 8.66 10.17 8.13
N SER A 53 7.52 10.32 7.46
CA SER A 53 6.36 11.02 8.00
C SER A 53 5.22 10.09 8.42
N LEU A 54 5.19 8.86 7.91
CA LEU A 54 4.13 7.87 8.19
C LEU A 54 4.52 6.86 9.25
N GLN A 55 5.62 7.08 9.97
CA GLN A 55 6.07 6.22 11.08
C GLN A 55 5.08 6.18 12.26
N LYS A 56 4.12 7.10 12.30
CA LYS A 56 3.05 7.13 13.31
C LYS A 56 1.70 6.62 12.80
N LEU A 57 1.60 6.24 11.54
CA LEU A 57 0.38 5.73 10.95
C LEU A 57 0.02 4.38 11.58
N GLU A 58 -1.19 4.29 12.12
CA GLU A 58 -1.76 3.13 12.80
C GLU A 58 -2.85 2.47 11.95
N ASN A 59 -3.65 3.26 11.23
CA ASN A 59 -4.79 2.75 10.48
C ASN A 59 -4.81 3.26 9.03
N ILE A 60 -4.95 2.34 8.07
CA ILE A 60 -5.28 2.61 6.67
C ILE A 60 -6.58 1.86 6.36
N ILE A 61 -7.65 2.59 6.08
CA ILE A 61 -8.97 2.02 5.81
C ILE A 61 -9.56 2.65 4.54
N PHE A 62 -9.57 1.91 3.44
CA PHE A 62 -10.14 2.37 2.17
C PHE A 62 -11.34 1.50 1.78
N GLY A 63 -12.48 2.14 1.58
CA GLY A 63 -13.76 1.51 1.22
C GLY A 63 -14.37 2.16 -0.01
N ARG A 64 -14.74 1.36 -1.01
CA ARG A 64 -15.55 1.80 -2.17
C ARG A 64 -14.95 3.00 -2.92
N VAL A 65 -13.63 3.05 -3.06
CA VAL A 65 -12.91 4.11 -3.78
C VAL A 65 -12.54 3.62 -5.18
N SER A 66 -13.32 4.02 -6.18
CA SER A 66 -13.13 3.53 -7.55
C SER A 66 -12.01 4.20 -8.34
N LYS A 67 -11.40 5.28 -7.86
CA LYS A 67 -10.33 5.99 -8.59
C LYS A 67 -8.91 5.63 -8.18
N LEU A 68 -8.77 4.98 -7.03
CA LEU A 68 -7.47 4.64 -6.47
C LEU A 68 -6.84 3.52 -7.29
N GLU A 69 -5.69 3.78 -7.90
CA GLU A 69 -4.89 2.82 -8.67
C GLU A 69 -3.69 2.32 -7.84
N GLN A 70 -3.16 3.16 -6.95
CA GLN A 70 -2.01 2.85 -6.13
C GLN A 70 -2.11 3.52 -4.75
N VAL A 71 -1.66 2.85 -3.67
CA VAL A 71 -1.63 3.51 -2.35
C VAL A 71 -0.42 4.44 -2.23
N PHE A 72 0.78 3.94 -2.56
CA PHE A 72 2.05 4.67 -2.51
C PHE A 72 2.68 4.85 -3.90
N GLU A 73 2.82 6.09 -4.34
CA GLU A 73 3.49 6.46 -5.59
C GLU A 73 5.01 6.46 -5.43
N GLY A 74 5.70 5.63 -6.20
CA GLY A 74 7.16 5.53 -6.20
C GLY A 74 7.86 6.78 -6.75
N ASP A 75 9.17 6.87 -6.54
CA ASP A 75 10.00 7.93 -7.16
C ASP A 75 10.15 7.69 -8.68
N GLU A 76 10.48 8.74 -9.43
CA GLU A 76 10.69 8.70 -10.89
C GLU A 76 11.58 7.52 -11.36
N PRO A 77 11.42 7.06 -12.63
CA PRO A 77 11.98 5.80 -13.17
C PRO A 77 13.52 5.70 -13.22
N ASN A 78 14.25 6.67 -12.68
CA ASN A 78 15.71 6.76 -12.70
C ASN A 78 16.40 6.14 -11.47
N VAL A 79 15.66 5.52 -10.56
CA VAL A 79 16.30 4.78 -9.46
C VAL A 79 16.62 3.37 -9.93
N SER A 80 17.90 3.01 -9.81
CA SER A 80 18.49 1.69 -10.10
C SER A 80 17.51 0.57 -9.78
N LYS A 81 17.10 -0.16 -10.82
CA LYS A 81 16.14 -1.29 -10.72
C LYS A 81 16.74 -2.52 -10.02
N GLU A 82 17.98 -2.43 -9.56
CA GLU A 82 18.74 -3.56 -9.06
C GLU A 82 18.53 -3.85 -7.56
N GLU A 83 17.98 -2.93 -6.76
CA GLU A 83 17.84 -3.12 -5.31
C GLU A 83 16.40 -2.89 -4.82
N GLU A 84 15.86 -3.88 -4.09
CA GLU A 84 14.57 -3.77 -3.40
C GLU A 84 14.65 -2.69 -2.30
N LYS A 85 13.74 -1.72 -2.34
CA LYS A 85 13.64 -0.66 -1.34
C LYS A 85 12.64 -1.04 -0.26
N VAL A 86 13.13 -1.23 0.96
CA VAL A 86 12.30 -1.60 2.11
C VAL A 86 11.76 -0.36 2.84
N ILE A 87 10.46 -0.35 3.12
CA ILE A 87 9.76 0.67 3.90
C ILE A 87 9.08 0.00 5.08
N HIS A 88 9.38 0.48 6.27
CA HIS A 88 8.76 -0.01 7.50
C HIS A 88 7.64 0.94 7.93
N LEU A 89 6.43 0.42 8.09
CA LEU A 89 5.33 1.12 8.76
C LEU A 89 5.10 0.47 10.12
N LEU A 90 5.99 0.81 11.06
CA LEU A 90 6.17 0.10 12.33
C LEU A 90 4.94 0.16 13.25
N ARG A 91 4.10 1.19 13.11
CA ARG A 91 2.92 1.40 13.96
C ARG A 91 1.60 1.00 13.30
N LEU A 92 1.62 0.56 12.04
CA LEU A 92 0.40 0.20 11.33
C LEU A 92 -0.18 -1.07 11.96
N THR A 93 -1.37 -0.95 12.55
CA THR A 93 -2.13 -2.01 13.21
C THR A 93 -3.31 -2.50 12.39
N ASP A 94 -3.89 -1.63 11.56
CA ASP A 94 -5.06 -1.95 10.75
C ASP A 94 -4.88 -1.52 9.29
N LEU A 95 -4.93 -2.49 8.37
CA LEU A 95 -4.91 -2.28 6.93
C LEU A 95 -6.14 -2.93 6.30
N GLN A 96 -7.06 -2.11 5.83
CA GLN A 96 -8.29 -2.55 5.16
C GLN A 96 -8.44 -1.89 3.79
N LEU A 97 -8.59 -2.72 2.77
CA LEU A 97 -8.80 -2.36 1.37
C LEU A 97 -10.06 -3.09 0.90
N ASP A 98 -11.16 -2.38 0.74
CA ASP A 98 -12.50 -2.94 0.49
C ASP A 98 -13.16 -2.26 -0.72
N GLY A 99 -13.57 -3.04 -1.70
CA GLY A 99 -14.32 -2.54 -2.86
C GLY A 99 -13.53 -1.52 -3.67
N LEU A 100 -12.28 -1.83 -4.00
CA LEU A 100 -11.37 -0.95 -4.75
C LEU A 100 -11.16 -1.51 -6.18
N PRO A 101 -12.13 -1.29 -7.10
CA PRO A 101 -12.16 -1.97 -8.39
C PRO A 101 -10.97 -1.64 -9.30
N ASN A 102 -10.34 -0.47 -9.12
CA ASN A 102 -9.22 -0.03 -9.95
C ASN A 102 -7.87 -0.08 -9.23
N LEU A 103 -7.82 -0.56 -7.99
CA LEU A 103 -6.55 -0.66 -7.25
C LEU A 103 -5.67 -1.72 -7.89
N VAL A 104 -4.51 -1.30 -8.39
CA VAL A 104 -3.51 -2.15 -9.03
C VAL A 104 -2.42 -2.58 -8.05
N SER A 105 -1.99 -1.69 -7.15
CA SER A 105 -0.89 -2.00 -6.23
C SER A 105 -0.88 -1.17 -4.95
N PHE A 106 -0.31 -1.72 -3.88
CA PHE A 106 -0.04 -0.98 -2.64
C PHE A 106 1.11 0.02 -2.82
N GLY A 107 2.15 -0.33 -3.59
CA GLY A 107 3.20 0.62 -3.96
C GLY A 107 3.87 0.28 -5.28
N ALA A 108 4.80 1.12 -5.71
CA ALA A 108 5.50 0.92 -6.97
C ALA A 108 6.34 -0.36 -6.99
N VAL A 109 6.63 -0.85 -8.20
CA VAL A 109 7.51 -2.01 -8.41
C VAL A 109 8.89 -1.73 -7.79
N GLY A 110 9.44 -2.73 -7.10
CA GLY A 110 10.74 -2.63 -6.42
C GLY A 110 10.65 -2.08 -4.99
N TYR A 111 9.46 -1.71 -4.52
CA TYR A 111 9.22 -1.35 -3.12
C TYR A 111 8.62 -2.51 -2.33
N HIS A 112 9.14 -2.69 -1.12
CA HIS A 112 8.71 -3.69 -0.16
C HIS A 112 8.27 -3.00 1.14
N PHE A 113 7.00 -3.17 1.49
CA PHE A 113 6.46 -2.68 2.75
C PHE A 113 6.45 -3.77 3.80
N VAL A 114 6.89 -3.43 5.02
CA VAL A 114 6.90 -4.31 6.18
C VAL A 114 6.04 -3.71 7.28
N PHE A 115 5.06 -4.47 7.75
CA PHE A 115 4.12 -4.11 8.82
C PHE A 115 4.35 -5.02 10.04
N GLN A 116 5.18 -4.60 10.98
CA GLN A 116 5.55 -5.41 12.16
C GLN A 116 4.44 -5.47 13.23
N SER A 117 3.66 -4.39 13.34
CA SER A 117 2.59 -4.26 14.34
C SER A 117 1.20 -4.60 13.81
N LEU A 118 1.09 -5.11 12.57
CA LEU A 118 -0.21 -5.33 11.95
C LEU A 118 -1.01 -6.37 12.71
N LEU A 119 -2.23 -6.01 13.09
CA LEU A 119 -3.19 -6.86 13.77
C LEU A 119 -4.28 -7.33 12.81
N ILE A 120 -4.69 -6.47 11.87
CA ILE A 120 -5.77 -6.73 10.93
C ILE A 120 -5.28 -6.47 9.51
N LEU A 121 -5.43 -7.46 8.64
CA LEU A 121 -5.29 -7.31 7.19
C LEU A 121 -6.61 -7.75 6.53
N ARG A 122 -7.25 -6.83 5.83
CA ARG A 122 -8.44 -7.07 5.02
C ARG A 122 -8.20 -6.57 3.60
N VAL A 123 -8.32 -7.45 2.61
CA VAL A 123 -8.34 -7.10 1.19
C VAL A 123 -9.55 -7.80 0.59
N VAL A 124 -10.56 -7.06 0.17
CA VAL A 124 -11.84 -7.63 -0.30
C VAL A 124 -12.31 -6.86 -1.52
N ASP A 125 -12.84 -7.56 -2.52
CA ASP A 125 -13.40 -6.94 -3.73
C ASP A 125 -12.41 -5.97 -4.42
N CYS A 126 -11.14 -6.37 -4.50
CA CYS A 126 -10.04 -5.65 -5.14
C CYS A 126 -9.48 -6.45 -6.34
N PRO A 127 -10.26 -6.63 -7.42
CA PRO A 127 -10.00 -7.64 -8.46
C PRO A 127 -8.72 -7.42 -9.28
N ASN A 128 -8.20 -6.20 -9.33
CA ASN A 128 -7.03 -5.82 -10.14
C ASN A 128 -5.73 -5.75 -9.34
N ILE A 129 -5.76 -6.06 -8.04
CA ILE A 129 -4.59 -5.90 -7.18
C ILE A 129 -3.51 -6.95 -7.50
N THR A 130 -2.30 -6.46 -7.76
CA THR A 130 -1.11 -7.27 -8.08
C THR A 130 -0.11 -7.33 -6.93
N THR A 131 -0.37 -6.60 -5.84
CA THR A 131 0.45 -6.65 -4.64
C THR A 131 0.37 -8.03 -4.00
N ARG A 132 1.53 -8.62 -3.76
CA ARG A 132 1.69 -9.86 -3.02
C ARG A 132 1.74 -9.54 -1.55
N PHE A 133 0.74 -10.03 -0.82
CA PHE A 133 0.78 -10.05 0.62
C PHE A 133 1.39 -11.37 1.10
N SER A 134 2.22 -11.30 2.13
CA SER A 134 2.70 -12.47 2.85
C SER A 134 2.85 -12.18 4.34
N PHE A 135 2.93 -13.22 5.16
CA PHE A 135 3.32 -13.10 6.56
C PHE A 135 4.48 -14.04 6.85
N ASP A 136 5.44 -13.56 7.65
CA ASP A 136 6.66 -14.28 7.97
C ASP A 136 6.64 -14.92 9.37
N SER A 137 7.71 -15.65 9.71
CA SER A 137 7.88 -16.25 11.03
C SER A 137 8.11 -15.24 12.16
N GLU A 138 8.49 -14.01 11.83
CA GLU A 138 8.64 -12.89 12.77
C GLU A 138 7.29 -12.20 13.06
N LYS A 139 6.20 -12.76 12.52
CA LYS A 139 4.83 -12.24 12.63
C LYS A 139 4.67 -10.86 11.99
N SER A 140 5.50 -10.53 11.01
CA SER A 140 5.39 -9.34 10.17
C SER A 140 4.56 -9.66 8.95
N VAL A 141 3.79 -8.67 8.48
CA VAL A 141 3.09 -8.75 7.19
C VAL A 141 3.87 -7.95 6.16
N HIS A 142 3.95 -8.46 4.94
CA HIS A 142 4.72 -7.90 3.85
C HIS A 142 3.78 -7.57 2.70
N ALA A 143 4.01 -6.44 2.04
CA ALA A 143 3.35 -6.10 0.78
C ALA A 143 4.41 -5.77 -0.27
N LYS A 144 4.45 -6.57 -1.35
CA LYS A 144 5.41 -6.41 -2.44
C LYS A 144 4.69 -6.29 -3.78
N THR A 145 5.04 -5.28 -4.57
CA THR A 145 4.58 -5.19 -5.96
C THR A 145 5.70 -5.70 -6.86
N GLN A 146 5.46 -6.81 -7.55
CA GLN A 146 6.40 -7.36 -8.52
C GLN A 146 6.12 -6.77 -9.91
N ALA A 147 7.16 -6.60 -10.72
CA ALA A 147 6.96 -6.37 -12.14
C ALA A 147 6.22 -7.59 -12.70
N CYS A 148 5.18 -7.37 -13.51
CA CYS A 148 4.52 -8.45 -14.24
C CYS A 148 5.51 -9.07 -15.22
N HIS A 149 6.26 -10.09 -14.80
CA HIS A 149 6.88 -11.04 -15.71
C HIS A 149 5.81 -12.07 -16.05
N LEU A 150 4.87 -11.68 -16.92
CA LEU A 150 4.02 -12.63 -17.62
C LEU A 150 4.87 -13.31 -18.70
N VAL A 151 5.74 -14.23 -18.31
CA VAL A 151 6.09 -15.39 -19.13
C VAL A 151 6.80 -16.45 -18.27
N ASP A 152 6.22 -17.64 -18.36
CA ASP A 152 6.79 -18.96 -18.16
C ASP A 152 7.25 -19.37 -16.75
N GLU A 153 6.46 -20.29 -16.21
CA GLU A 153 6.88 -21.46 -15.44
C GLU A 153 8.41 -21.75 -15.46
N ILE A 154 8.94 -22.04 -14.26
CA ILE A 154 10.10 -22.91 -13.91
C ILE A 154 11.32 -22.18 -13.27
N ILE A 155 11.66 -22.72 -12.09
CA ILE A 155 12.88 -22.64 -11.24
C ILE A 155 13.01 -21.46 -10.26
N VAL A 156 12.59 -21.79 -9.03
CA VAL A 156 13.12 -21.41 -7.71
C VAL A 156 14.50 -20.74 -7.74
N GLU A 157 14.57 -19.45 -7.43
CA GLU A 157 15.66 -18.92 -6.61
C GLU A 157 15.18 -18.84 -5.16
N GLU A 158 15.58 -19.86 -4.41
CA GLU A 158 15.52 -19.91 -2.95
C GLU A 158 16.65 -19.01 -2.44
N SER A 159 16.37 -17.73 -2.26
CA SER A 159 17.08 -16.98 -1.23
C SER A 159 16.47 -17.41 0.10
N ALA A 160 17.31 -17.88 1.02
CA ALA A 160 16.91 -18.35 2.35
C ALA A 160 16.20 -17.22 3.11
N THR A 161 14.90 -17.12 2.89
CA THR A 161 13.99 -16.21 3.57
C THR A 161 13.10 -17.07 4.45
N ALA A 162 12.81 -16.58 5.65
CA ALA A 162 11.94 -17.21 6.63
C ALA A 162 10.71 -17.84 5.96
N GLN A 163 10.18 -18.93 6.51
CA GLN A 163 8.94 -19.54 6.02
C GLN A 163 7.81 -18.48 5.97
N GLU A 164 7.61 -17.90 4.79
CA GLU A 164 6.56 -16.95 4.51
C GLU A 164 5.35 -17.70 3.97
N THR A 165 4.20 -17.46 4.59
CA THR A 165 2.93 -17.89 4.01
C THR A 165 2.41 -16.76 3.14
N ARG A 166 2.12 -17.07 1.87
CA ARG A 166 1.70 -16.09 0.86
C ARG A 166 0.23 -16.26 0.55
N TRP A 167 -0.50 -15.15 0.48
CA TRP A 167 -1.86 -15.17 -0.08
C TRP A 167 -1.80 -15.17 -1.61
N PRO A 168 -2.73 -15.87 -2.30
CA PRO A 168 -2.81 -15.81 -3.76
C PRO A 168 -3.13 -14.38 -4.22
N ILE A 169 -2.53 -13.96 -5.34
CA ILE A 169 -2.76 -12.64 -5.93
C ILE A 169 -4.23 -12.50 -6.33
N GLY A 170 -4.83 -11.34 -6.07
CA GLY A 170 -6.21 -11.03 -6.43
C GLY A 170 -7.28 -11.77 -5.63
N SER A 171 -6.91 -12.58 -4.63
CA SER A 171 -7.87 -13.24 -3.74
C SER A 171 -8.25 -12.35 -2.57
N ASP A 172 -9.45 -12.58 -2.04
CA ASP A 172 -9.86 -11.96 -0.78
C ASP A 172 -8.96 -12.45 0.37
N ILE A 173 -8.57 -11.51 1.22
CA ILE A 173 -7.73 -11.73 2.40
C ILE A 173 -8.51 -11.29 3.63
N HIS A 174 -8.62 -12.20 4.59
CA HIS A 174 -9.04 -11.93 5.95
C HIS A 174 -8.01 -12.51 6.89
N TRP A 175 -7.24 -11.66 7.54
CA TRP A 175 -6.24 -12.09 8.51
C TRP A 175 -6.30 -11.25 9.77
N LEU A 176 -6.20 -11.96 10.90
CA LEU A 176 -6.18 -11.40 12.25
C LEU A 176 -4.99 -12.02 12.99
N LYS A 177 -4.14 -11.17 13.57
CA LYS A 177 -3.04 -11.61 14.42
C LYS A 177 -3.60 -12.10 15.75
N HIS A 178 -3.42 -13.38 16.05
CA HIS A 178 -3.69 -13.93 17.38
C HIS A 178 -2.51 -13.60 18.31
N ILE A 179 -2.78 -12.90 19.41
CA ILE A 179 -1.82 -12.49 20.44
C ILE A 179 -1.80 -13.53 21.56
#